data_AF-A0A9X1KFJ0-F1
#
_entry.id   AF-A0A9X1KFJ0-F1
#
_cell.length_a   1.000
_cell.length_b   1.000
_cell.length_c   1.000
_cell.angle_alpha   90.00
_cell.angle_beta   90.00
_cell.angle_gamma   90.00
#
_symmetry.space_group_name_H-M   'P 1'
#
loop_
_entity.id
_entity.type
_entity.pdbx_description
1 polymer ?
#
loop_
_entity_poly.entity_id
_entity_poly.type
_entity_poly.pdbx_seq_one_letter_code
_entity_poly.pdbx_strand_id
1 'polypeptide(L)' 'MLQAIEGIYKDGKVKLKELPSNISESLVIVTFLQSQKNQKKDQIMQFGMFAGNQQSTEADFEIAEFYGDSEDI' A
#
# COMPACT_ATOMS: atom_id res chain seq x y z
N MET A 1 30.96 6.19 18.91
CA MET A 1 30.52 5.28 17.81
C MET A 1 29.01 5.18 17.91
N LEU A 2 28.28 5.42 16.83
CA LEU A 2 26.80 5.34 16.84
C LEU A 2 26.39 3.87 16.77
N GLN A 3 25.52 3.43 17.68
CA GLN A 3 24.92 2.10 17.65
C GLN A 3 23.41 2.24 17.39
N ALA A 4 22.91 1.48 16.42
CA ALA A 4 21.48 1.38 16.14
C ALA A 4 20.96 0.09 16.78
N ILE A 5 19.89 0.20 17.55
CA ILE A 5 19.26 -0.92 18.26
C ILE A 5 17.79 -0.97 17.86
N GLU A 6 17.31 -2.14 17.45
CA GLU A 6 15.88 -2.30 17.19
C GLU A 6 15.09 -2.32 18.50
N GLY A 7 13.93 -1.66 18.46
CA GLY A 7 12.98 -1.67 19.56
C GLY A 7 11.55 -1.67 19.05
N ILE A 8 10.63 -2.00 19.94
CA ILE A 8 9.19 -1.92 19.70
C ILE A 8 8.66 -0.77 20.54
N TYR A 9 7.98 0.17 19.89
CA TYR A 9 7.19 1.18 20.57
C TYR A 9 5.78 0.67 20.80
N LYS A 10 5.31 0.71 22.05
CA LYS A 10 3.95 0.36 22.43
C LYS A 10 3.52 1.17 23.65
N ASP A 11 2.33 1.79 23.58
CA ASP A 11 1.70 2.52 24.70
C ASP A 11 2.62 3.57 25.35
N GLY A 12 3.31 4.38 24.53
CA GLY A 12 4.23 5.41 25.02
C GLY A 12 5.59 4.90 25.51
N LYS A 13 5.84 3.59 25.44
CA LYS A 13 7.09 2.97 25.91
C LYS A 13 7.86 2.33 24.74
N VAL A 14 9.16 2.61 24.67
CA VAL A 14 10.08 1.90 23.77
C VAL A 14 10.69 0.73 24.55
N LYS A 15 10.49 -0.49 24.08
CA LYS A 15 11.18 -1.68 24.57
C LYS A 15 12.26 -2.05 23.55
N LEU A 16 13.52 -2.02 23.97
CA LEU A 16 14.62 -2.50 23.15
C LEU A 16 14.51 -4.01 22.99
N LYS A 17 14.71 -4.53 21.78
CA LYS A 17 14.82 -5.98 21.55
C LYS A 17 16.16 -6.50 22.04
N GLU A 18 17.19 -5.68 21.94
CA GLU A 18 18.55 -6.01 22.31
C GLU A 18 19.07 -5.00 23.34
N LEU A 19 19.71 -5.51 24.39
CA LEU A 19 20.31 -4.67 25.41
C LEU A 19 21.80 -4.49 25.10
N PRO A 20 22.28 -3.25 24.91
CA PRO A 20 23.70 -3.00 24.71
C PRO A 20 24.45 -3.32 26.00
N SER A 21 25.44 -4.20 25.93
CA SER A 21 26.17 -4.70 27.11
C SER A 21 27.11 -3.65 27.72
N ASN A 22 27.52 -2.63 26.97
CA ASN A 22 28.52 -1.65 27.39
C ASN A 22 27.98 -0.21 27.51
N ILE A 23 26.66 -0.02 27.63
CA ILE A 23 26.06 1.31 27.75
C ILE A 23 25.22 1.37 29.02
N SER A 24 25.71 2.14 30.00
CA SER A 24 24.97 2.43 31.24
C SER A 24 24.04 3.63 31.09
N GLU A 25 24.48 4.67 30.38
CA GLU A 25 23.73 5.90 30.12
C GLU A 25 24.18 6.51 28.78
N SER A 26 23.24 6.97 27.96
CA SER A 26 23.52 7.67 26.70
C SER A 26 22.30 8.45 26.24
N LEU A 27 22.54 9.53 25.48
CA LEU A 27 21.50 10.18 24.69
C LEU A 27 21.03 9.26 23.55
N VAL A 28 19.73 9.28 23.28
CA VAL A 28 19.08 8.45 22.26
C VAL A 28 18.15 9.30 21.39
N ILE A 29 18.16 9.02 20.08
CA ILE A 29 17.24 9.60 19.10
C ILE A 29 16.27 8.50 18.67
N VAL A 30 14.97 8.74 18.77
CA VAL A 30 13.93 7.79 18.39
C VAL A 30 13.26 8.27 17.11
N THR A 31 13.34 7.45 16.05
CA THR A 31 12.69 7.72 14.77
C THR A 31 11.61 6.68 14.52
N PHE A 32 10.38 7.13 14.30
CA PHE A 32 9.26 6.25 14.00
C PHE A 32 9.17 6.01 12.50
N LEU A 33 9.28 4.75 12.09
CA LEU A 33 8.97 4.36 10.72
C LEU A 33 7.45 4.30 10.57
N GLN A 34 6.90 5.20 9.77
CA GLN A 34 5.49 5.16 9.43
C GLN A 34 5.24 3.90 8.62
N SER A 35 4.49 2.94 9.18
CA SER A 35 3.99 1.82 8.39
C SER A 35 3.11 2.44 7.32
N GLN A 36 3.61 2.46 6.08
CA GLN A 36 2.73 2.52 4.94
C GLN A 36 1.87 1.27 5.07
N LYS A 37 0.69 1.40 5.66
CA LYS A 37 -0.36 0.41 5.49
C LYS A 37 -0.44 0.28 3.99
N ASN A 38 0.08 -0.82 3.45
CA ASN A 38 -0.28 -1.26 2.13
C ASN A 38 -1.80 -1.31 2.20
N GLN A 39 -2.45 -0.28 1.68
CA GLN A 39 -3.81 -0.42 1.22
C GLN A 39 -3.67 -1.52 0.19
N LYS A 40 -3.88 -2.76 0.62
CA LYS A 40 -4.15 -3.86 -0.29
C LYS A 40 -5.30 -3.32 -1.12
N LYS A 41 -4.99 -2.84 -2.32
CA LYS A 41 -6.01 -2.69 -3.35
C LYS A 41 -6.43 -4.13 -3.60
N ASP A 42 -7.54 -4.54 -2.98
CA ASP A 42 -8.08 -5.90 -3.06
C ASP A 42 -8.59 -6.26 -4.47
N GLN A 43 -8.14 -5.58 -5.52
CA GLN A 43 -8.41 -5.93 -6.90
C GLN A 43 -7.20 -5.62 -7.77
N ILE A 44 -6.52 -6.69 -8.20
CA ILE A 44 -5.52 -6.66 -9.28
C ILE A 44 -6.22 -6.56 -10.65
N MET A 45 -7.51 -6.91 -10.74
CA MET A 45 -8.35 -6.70 -11.93
C MET A 45 -9.46 -5.68 -11.64
N GLN A 46 -9.47 -4.59 -12.41
CA GLN A 46 -10.56 -3.64 -12.48
C GLN A 46 -11.16 -3.73 -13.89
N PHE A 47 -12.49 -3.90 -13.97
CA PHE A 47 -13.21 -3.91 -15.25
C PHE A 47 -13.14 -2.50 -15.86
N GLY A 48 -12.56 -2.36 -17.05
CA GLY A 48 -12.43 -1.09 -17.75
C GLY A 48 -11.46 -0.09 -17.11
N MET A 49 -10.23 0.00 -17.62
CA MET A 49 -9.33 1.11 -17.26
C MET A 49 -9.74 2.38 -18.02
N PHE A 50 -10.73 3.12 -17.51
CA PHE A 50 -10.91 4.52 -17.86
C PHE A 50 -10.09 5.39 -16.91
N ALA A 51 -9.35 6.35 -17.44
CA ALA A 51 -8.47 7.24 -16.68
C ALA A 51 -9.21 8.32 -15.85
N GLY A 52 -10.52 8.19 -15.68
CA GLY A 52 -11.39 9.15 -14.99
C GLY A 52 -12.10 8.54 -13.77
N ASN A 53 -12.69 9.40 -12.94
CA ASN A 53 -13.41 8.99 -11.72
C ASN A 53 -14.80 8.35 -12.00
N GLN A 54 -15.20 8.26 -13.27
CA GLN A 54 -16.47 7.68 -13.68
C GLN A 54 -16.21 6.25 -14.17
N GLN A 55 -16.88 5.30 -13.52
CA GLN A 55 -16.87 3.90 -13.93
C GLN A 55 -17.66 3.75 -15.23
N SER A 56 -17.11 2.98 -16.17
CA SER A 56 -17.82 2.68 -17.42
C SER A 56 -19.12 1.95 -17.14
N THR A 57 -20.16 2.33 -17.87
CA THR A 57 -21.48 1.72 -17.88
C THR A 57 -21.67 0.93 -19.18
N GLU A 58 -22.67 0.05 -19.24
CA GLU A 58 -22.99 -0.74 -20.46
C GLU A 58 -23.14 0.15 -21.71
N ALA A 59 -23.72 1.34 -21.53
CA ALA A 59 -23.91 2.32 -22.59
C ALA A 59 -22.59 2.77 -23.25
N ASP A 60 -21.46 2.73 -22.53
CA ASP A 60 -20.15 3.08 -23.09
C ASP A 60 -19.62 2.00 -24.06
N PHE A 61 -20.16 0.79 -24.00
CA PHE A 61 -19.76 -0.34 -24.84
C PHE A 61 -20.70 -0.57 -26.02
N GLU A 62 -21.92 -0.01 -26.02
CA GLU A 62 -22.88 -0.11 -27.13
C GLU A 62 -22.28 0.36 -28.47
N ILE A 63 -21.44 1.40 -28.45
CA ILE A 63 -20.80 1.95 -29.66
C ILE A 63 -19.75 0.99 -30.24
N ALA A 64 -19.14 0.15 -29.39
CA ALA A 64 -18.12 -0.81 -29.78
C ALA A 64 -18.72 -2.22 -30.03
N GLU A 65 -20.03 -2.39 -29.88
CA GLU A 65 -20.69 -3.67 -30.07
C GLU A 65 -20.65 -4.07 -31.55
N PHE A 66 -19.96 -5.16 -31.83
CA PHE A 66 -19.84 -5.69 -33.19
C PHE A 66 -21.08 -6.53 -33.50
N TYR A 67 -21.97 -6.00 -34.34
CA TYR A 67 -23.21 -6.70 -34.73
C TYR A 67 -23.03 -7.72 -35.85
N GLY A 68 -21.80 -7.93 -36.35
CA GLY A 68 -21.55 -8.77 -37.53
C GLY A 68 -22.10 -8.14 -38.81
N ASP A 69 -21.49 -8.46 -39.95
CA ASP A 69 -22.12 -8.15 -41.23
C ASP A 69 -23.31 -9.09 -41.41
N SER A 70 -24.49 -8.54 -41.72
CA SER A 70 -25.71 -9.31 -41.99
C SER A 70 -25.68 -10.04 -43.34
N GLU A 71 -24.51 -10.25 -43.93
CA GLU A 71 -24.34 -10.91 -45.22
C GLU A 71 -23.84 -12.34 -45.02
N ASP A 72 -24.69 -13.15 -44.40
CA ASP A 72 -24.64 -14.62 -44.45
C ASP A 72 -26.08 -15.17 -44.28
N ILE A 73 -26.99 -14.81 -45.20
CA ILE A 73 -28.27 -15.51 -45.44
C ILE A 73 -28.50 -15.67 -46.94
#